data_AF-A0A8C1UBI6-F1
#
_entry.id   AF-A0A8C1UBI6-F1
#
_cell.length_a   1.000
_cell.length_b   1.000
_cell.length_c   1.000
_cell.angle_alpha   90.00
_cell.angle_beta   90.00
_cell.angle_gamma   90.00
#
_symmetry.space_group_name_H-M   'P 1'
#
loop_
_entity.id
_entity.type
_entity.pdbx_description
1 polymer ?
#
loop_
_entity_poly.entity_id
_entity_poly.type
_entity_poly.pdbx_seq_one_letter_code
_entity_poly.pdbx_strand_id
1 'polypeptide(L)' 'MRFRYKCEGRSAGSIPGEKSNDTTKTHPAIKVHNYSGPLRVRISLVTKNQPYKPHPHELVGKDCKHGYY' A
#
# COMPACT_ATOMS: atom_id res chain seq x y z
N MET A 1 1.82 -12.42 3.19
CA MET A 1 2.83 -11.33 3.16
C MET A 1 3.30 -11.08 4.58
N ARG A 2 4.59 -10.79 4.80
CA ARG A 2 5.17 -10.56 6.13
C ARG A 2 5.39 -9.07 6.37
N PHE A 3 4.96 -8.55 7.52
CA PHE A 3 5.36 -7.22 7.98
C PHE A 3 6.80 -7.23 8.46
N ARG A 4 7.53 -6.15 8.18
CA ARG A 4 8.95 -6.01 8.53
C ARG A 4 9.14 -4.90 9.54
N TYR A 5 10.05 -5.13 10.49
CA TYR A 5 10.45 -4.11 11.45
C TYR A 5 11.48 -3.17 10.85
N LYS A 6 11.56 -1.96 11.40
CA LYS A 6 12.52 -0.93 10.98
C LYS A 6 13.98 -1.41 11.05
N CYS A 7 14.31 -2.29 12.01
CA CYS A 7 15.65 -2.85 12.18
C CYS A 7 16.06 -3.84 11.07
N GLU A 8 15.11 -4.37 10.29
CA GLU A 8 15.39 -5.29 9.18
C GLU A 8 15.87 -4.58 7.90
N GLY A 9 15.96 -3.25 7.92
CA GLY A 9 16.37 -2.45 6.77
C GLY A 9 15.22 -2.02 5.85
N ARG A 10 15.55 -1.35 4.74
CA ARG A 10 14.60 -0.53 3.97
C ARG A 10 13.75 -1.29 2.95
N SER A 11 14.01 -2.57 2.69
CA SER A 11 13.30 -3.33 1.66
C SER A 11 12.21 -4.21 2.27
N ALA A 12 11.04 -3.61 2.54
CA ALA A 12 9.84 -4.37 2.93
C ALA A 12 9.33 -5.30 1.82
N GLY A 13 9.75 -5.05 0.57
CA GLY A 13 9.18 -5.67 -0.63
C GLY A 13 7.85 -5.02 -1.01
N SER A 14 7.44 -5.16 -2.26
CA SER A 14 6.18 -4.61 -2.76
C SER A 14 4.99 -5.48 -2.36
N ILE A 15 3.85 -4.87 -2.06
CA ILE A 15 2.58 -5.59 -1.86
C ILE A 15 2.15 -6.15 -3.22
N PRO A 16 1.96 -7.47 -3.38
CA PRO A 16 1.49 -8.05 -4.63
C PRO A 16 -0.01 -7.80 -4.81
N GLY A 17 -0.45 -7.74 -6.06
CA GLY A 17 -1.87 -7.78 -6.41
C GLY A 17 -2.48 -9.15 -6.14
N GLU A 18 -3.80 -9.21 -6.04
CA GLU A 18 -4.55 -10.45 -5.75
C GLU A 18 -4.26 -11.57 -6.77
N LYS A 19 -4.11 -11.20 -8.05
CA LYS A 19 -3.85 -12.14 -9.16
C LYS A 19 -2.35 -12.36 -9.42
N SER A 20 -1.48 -11.92 -8.51
CA SER A 20 -0.04 -12.09 -8.64
C SER A 20 0.33 -13.55 -8.39
N ASN A 21 1.16 -14.11 -9.27
CA ASN A 21 1.65 -15.48 -9.15
C ASN A 21 3.19 -15.49 -9.26
N ASP A 22 3.81 -16.67 -9.36
CA ASP A 22 5.27 -16.78 -9.37
C ASP A 22 5.91 -16.27 -10.66
N THR A 23 5.24 -16.44 -11.81
CA THR A 23 5.73 -16.02 -13.12
C THR A 23 5.31 -14.59 -13.48
N THR A 24 4.15 -14.16 -13.00
CA THR A 24 3.49 -12.91 -13.36
C THR A 24 3.23 -12.09 -12.10
N LYS A 25 4.15 -11.18 -11.81
CA LYS A 25 4.01 -10.27 -10.67
C LYS A 25 3.05 -9.13 -11.03
N THR A 26 1.95 -9.04 -10.29
CA THR A 26 1.01 -7.92 -10.38
C THR A 26 1.04 -7.09 -9.09
N HIS A 27 0.49 -5.88 -9.16
CA HIS A 27 0.44 -4.93 -8.04
C HIS A 27 -1.00 -4.48 -7.76
N PRO A 28 -1.30 -3.98 -6.53
CA PRO A 28 -2.56 -3.32 -6.24
C PRO A 28 -2.80 -2.17 -7.22
N ALA A 29 -3.96 -2.19 -7.87
CA ALA A 29 -4.34 -1.18 -8.85
C ALA A 29 -5.77 -0.71 -8.56
N ILE A 30 -6.02 0.58 -8.78
CA ILE A 30 -7.35 1.19 -8.68
C ILE A 30 -7.69 1.87 -10.01
N LYS A 31 -8.98 1.96 -10.32
CA LYS A 31 -9.49 2.69 -11.48
C LYS A 31 -10.48 3.74 -10.99
N VAL A 32 -10.26 4.99 -11.39
CA VAL A 32 -11.22 6.06 -11.18
C VAL A 32 -12.20 6.03 -12.34
N HIS A 33 -13.49 5.81 -12.05
CA HIS A 33 -14.55 5.80 -13.05
C HIS A 33 -15.13 7.21 -13.21
N ASN A 34 -15.55 7.56 -14.43
CA ASN A 34 -16.25 8.82 -14.75
C ASN A 34 -15.47 10.11 -14.45
N TYR A 35 -14.13 10.07 -14.48
CA TYR A 35 -13.29 11.26 -14.31
C TYR A 35 -12.09 11.20 -15.26
N SER A 36 -11.79 12.33 -15.89
CA SER A 36 -10.62 12.51 -16.75
C SER A 36 -10.00 13.87 -16.45
N GLY A 37 -8.85 13.86 -15.78
CA GLY A 37 -8.14 15.07 -15.36
C GLY A 37 -7.05 14.78 -14.33
N PRO A 38 -6.29 15.81 -13.90
CA PRO A 38 -5.30 15.68 -12.84
C PRO A 38 -5.95 15.28 -11.51
N LEU A 39 -5.42 14.23 -10.86
CA LEU A 39 -5.89 13.77 -9.56
C LEU A 39 -4.73 13.41 -8.64
N ARG A 40 -5.00 13.39 -7.34
CA ARG A 40 -4.05 12.93 -6.31
C ARG A 40 -4.66 11.78 -5.52
N VAL A 41 -3.93 10.68 -5.39
CA VAL A 41 -4.32 9.52 -4.60
C VAL A 41 -3.50 9.51 -3.31
N ARG A 42 -4.14 9.22 -2.18
CA ARG A 42 -3.48 8.96 -0.89
C ARG A 42 -3.83 7.55 -0.42
N ILE A 43 -2.83 6.79 0.00
CA ILE A 43 -3.01 5.40 0.49
C ILE A 43 -2.50 5.32 1.92
N SER A 44 -3.37 4.92 2.86
CA SER A 44 -3.05 4.81 4.28
C SER A 44 -3.51 3.47 4.86
N LEU A 45 -2.78 2.95 5.84
CA LEU A 45 -3.17 1.74 6.55
C LEU A 45 -4.26 2.03 7.60
N VAL A 46 -5.22 1.12 7.70
CA VAL A 46 -6.34 1.21 8.65
C VAL A 46 -6.56 -0.11 9.39
N THR A 47 -7.27 -0.06 10.51
CA THR A 47 -7.72 -1.25 11.23
C THR A 47 -8.75 -2.03 10.43
N LYS A 48 -8.76 -3.36 10.58
CA LYS A 48 -9.70 -4.25 9.87
C LYS A 48 -11.15 -4.10 10.35
N ASN A 49 -11.34 -3.89 11.65
CA ASN A 49 -12.66 -3.88 12.27
C ASN A 49 -13.23 -2.46 12.34
N GLN A 50 -14.56 -2.36 12.29
CA GLN A 50 -15.26 -1.10 12.43
C GLN A 50 -15.27 -0.66 13.91
N PRO A 51 -15.09 0.64 14.22
CA PRO A 51 -14.78 1.75 13.30
C PRO A 51 -13.34 1.67 12.76
N TYR A 52 -13.17 1.91 11.45
CA TYR A 52 -11.85 1.90 10.80
C TYR A 52 -11.02 3.09 11.31
N LYS A 53 -9.93 2.79 12.01
CA LYS A 53 -8.99 3.78 12.58
C LYS A 53 -7.64 3.70 11.89
N PRO A 54 -6.80 4.76 11.93
CA PRO A 54 -5.42 4.70 11.45
C PRO A 54 -4.65 3.55 12.10
N HIS A 55 -3.95 2.75 11.29
CA HIS A 55 -3.11 1.67 11.81
C HIS A 55 -1.78 2.23 12.33
N PRO A 56 -1.21 1.73 13.44
CA PRO A 56 0.11 2.14 13.93
C PRO A 56 1.29 1.71 13.03
N HIS A 57 1.02 0.94 11.97
CA HIS A 57 2.06 0.54 11.03
C HIS A 57 2.17 1.60 9.94
N GLU A 58 3.37 1.76 9.40
CA GLU A 58 3.67 2.75 8.38
C GLU A 58 3.86 2.06 7.02
N LEU A 59 3.26 2.65 5.98
CA LEU A 59 3.67 2.33 4.61
C LEU A 59 5.05 2.91 4.34
N VAL A 60 5.92 2.06 3.81
CA VAL A 60 7.27 2.42 3.39
C VAL A 60 7.46 2.09 1.92
N GLY A 61 8.16 2.95 1.19
CA GLY A 61 8.30 2.86 -0.25
C GLY A 61 8.90 4.13 -0.83
N LYS A 62 9.03 4.18 -2.16
CA LYS A 62 9.69 5.29 -2.87
C LYS A 62 8.99 6.64 -2.65
N ASP A 63 7.66 6.66 -2.73
CA ASP A 63 6.87 7.90 -2.63
C ASP A 63 6.11 8.03 -1.29
N CYS A 64 6.34 7.11 -0.35
CA CYS A 64 5.71 7.16 0.96
C CYS A 64 6.36 8.21 1.87
N LYS A 65 5.55 9.01 2.57
CA LYS A 65 6.00 9.98 3.59
C LYS A 65 5.08 9.90 4.81
N HIS A 66 5.64 9.94 6.02
CA HIS A 66 4.89 9.86 7.28
C HIS A 66 3.95 8.63 7.37
N GLY A 67 4.36 7.49 6.80
CA GLY A 67 3.62 6.23 6.87
C GLY A 67 2.44 6.07 5.91
N TYR A 68 2.28 6.97 4.93
CA TYR A 68 1.31 6.85 3.85
C TYR A 68 1.94 7.20 2.48
N TYR A 69 1.34 6.72 1.40
CA TYR A 69 1.66 7.10 0.01
C TYR A 69 0.82 8.32 -0.40
#